data_AF-A0A7X3Y7F7-F1
#
_entry.id   AF-A0A7X3Y7F7-F1
#
_cell.length_a   1.000
_cell.length_b   1.000
_cell.length_c   1.000
_cell.angle_alpha   90.00
_cell.angle_beta   90.00
_cell.angle_gamma   90.00
#
_symmetry.space_group_name_H-M   'P 1'
#
loop_
_entity.id
_entity.type
_entity.pdbx_description
1 polymer ?
#
loop_
_entity_poly.entity_id
_entity_poly.type
_entity_poly.pdbx_seq_one_letter_code
_entity_poly.pdbx_strand_id
1 'polypeptide(L)' 'MLRALILTLAFVGAAGAALAGPEGTWLTEGGKSHVEIRLCGDEYCGRLVWLLSV' A
#
# COMPACT_ATOMS: atom_id res chain seq x y z
N MET A 1 -20.42 -20.04 31.94
CA MET A 1 -20.53 -20.09 30.46
C MET A 1 -20.21 -18.74 29.80
N LEU A 2 -20.90 -17.64 30.18
CA LEU A 2 -20.71 -16.29 29.60
C LEU A 2 -19.29 -15.71 29.76
N ARG A 3 -18.62 -15.97 30.89
CA ARG A 3 -17.25 -15.49 31.15
C ARG A 3 -16.19 -16.09 30.22
N ALA A 4 -16.38 -17.35 29.79
CA ALA A 4 -15.46 -17.99 28.86
C ALA A 4 -15.57 -17.39 27.45
N LEU A 5 -16.79 -17.02 27.04
CA LEU A 5 -17.06 -16.39 25.74
C LEU A 5 -16.41 -15.00 25.60
N ILE A 6 -16.39 -14.22 26.68
CA ILE A 6 -15.79 -12.88 26.72
C ILE A 6 -14.26 -12.96 26.56
N LEU A 7 -13.62 -13.98 27.15
CA LEU A 7 -12.16 -14.16 27.06
C LEU A 7 -11.70 -14.57 25.66
N THR A 8 -12.50 -15.36 24.93
CA THR A 8 -12.19 -15.75 23.54
C THR A 8 -12.35 -14.62 22.53
N LEU A 9 -13.24 -13.65 22.77
CA LEU A 9 -13.46 -12.53 21.84
C LEU A 9 -12.31 -11.50 21.84
N ALA A 10 -11.52 -11.44 22.91
CA ALA A 10 -10.43 -10.46 23.05
C ALA A 10 -9.22 -10.73 22.14
N PHE A 11 -9.11 -11.94 21.55
CA PHE A 11 -7.94 -12.35 20.77
C PHE A 11 -8.07 -12.12 19.25
N VAL A 12 -9.18 -11.58 18.75
CA VAL A 12 -9.43 -11.42 17.30
C VAL A 12 -8.79 -10.13 16.73
N GLY A 13 -8.12 -9.32 17.55
CA GLY A 13 -7.73 -7.94 17.21
C GLY A 13 -6.32 -7.70 16.64
N ALA A 14 -5.56 -8.72 16.25
CA ALA A 14 -4.16 -8.54 15.82
C ALA A 14 -3.87 -9.14 14.44
N ALA A 15 -4.71 -8.86 13.44
CA ALA A 15 -4.24 -8.94 12.06
C ALA A 15 -3.28 -7.74 11.85
N GLY A 16 -1.98 -8.01 11.78
CA GLY A 16 -0.98 -6.97 11.56
C GLY A 16 -1.30 -6.18 10.31
N ALA A 17 -1.48 -4.87 10.46
CA ALA A 17 -1.58 -3.97 9.31
C ALA A 17 -0.23 -4.01 8.59
N ALA A 18 -0.18 -4.66 7.43
CA ALA A 18 0.96 -4.51 6.54
C ALA A 18 1.07 -3.02 6.20
N LEU A 19 2.22 -2.41 6.51
CA LEU A 19 2.51 -1.05 6.07
C LEU A 19 2.49 -1.07 4.54
N ALA A 20 1.50 -0.40 3.94
CA ALA A 20 1.48 -0.23 2.50
C ALA A 20 2.70 0.61 2.10
N GLY A 21 3.53 0.06 1.22
CA GLY A 21 4.62 0.80 0.60
C GLY A 21 4.11 1.72 -0.51
N PRO A 22 5.00 2.44 -1.19
CA PRO A 22 4.66 3.39 -2.25
C PRO A 22 4.35 2.72 -3.59
N GLU A 23 4.25 1.39 -3.67
CA GLU A 23 4.03 0.68 -4.92
C GLU A 23 2.68 1.02 -5.55
N GLY A 24 2.66 1.10 -6.88
CA GLY A 24 1.47 1.44 -7.63
C GLY A 24 1.72 2.51 -8.69
N THR A 25 0.64 2.97 -9.31
CA THR A 25 0.69 4.06 -10.31
C THR A 25 0.20 5.35 -9.69
N TRP A 26 1.01 6.40 -9.83
CA TRP A 26 0.79 7.70 -9.22
C TRP A 26 0.76 8.78 -10.26
N LEU A 27 -0.16 9.73 -10.09
CA LEU A 27 -0.15 10.99 -10.82
C LEU A 27 0.97 11.87 -10.25
N THR A 28 1.83 12.40 -11.11
CA THR A 28 2.88 13.33 -10.69
C THR A 28 2.30 14.68 -10.30
N GLU A 29 3.05 15.43 -9.49
CA GLU A 29 2.75 16.83 -9.23
C GLU A 29 2.65 17.59 -10.57
N GLY A 30 1.55 18.30 -10.77
CA GLY A 30 1.21 18.97 -12.04
C GLY A 30 0.30 18.18 -12.99
N GLY A 31 0.00 16.92 -12.68
CA GLY A 31 -1.06 16.17 -13.38
C GLY A 31 -0.74 15.76 -14.82
N LYS A 32 0.52 15.88 -15.25
CA LYS A 32 0.95 15.67 -16.65
C LYS A 32 1.62 14.33 -16.90
N SER A 33 1.89 13.54 -15.87
CA SER A 33 2.50 12.22 -16.04
C SER A 33 2.02 11.25 -14.98
N HIS A 34 2.11 9.96 -15.32
CA HIS A 34 1.93 8.87 -14.37
C HIS A 34 3.24 8.11 -14.24
N VAL A 35 3.64 7.84 -13.00
CA VAL A 35 4.80 6.99 -12.69
C VAL A 35 4.32 5.70 -12.02
N GLU A 36 4.83 4.56 -12.45
CA GLU A 36 4.68 3.30 -11.73
C GLU A 36 5.89 3.10 -10.82
N ILE A 37 5.62 2.91 -9.52
CA ILE A 37 6.62 2.57 -8.50
C ILE A 37 6.50 1.07 -8.20
N ARG A 38 7.65 0.38 -8.18
CA ARG A 38 7.77 -1.04 -7.85
C ARG A 38 9.05 -1.31 -7.09
N LEU A 39 9.07 -2.40 -6.31
CA LEU A 39 10.31 -2.94 -5.75
C LEU A 39 11.21 -3.48 -6.87
N CYS A 40 12.51 -3.24 -6.74
CA CYS A 40 13.57 -3.72 -7.63
C CYS A 40 14.78 -4.16 -6.81
N GLY A 41 14.67 -5.33 -6.17
CA GLY A 41 15.62 -5.75 -5.14
C GLY A 41 15.28 -5.07 -3.81
N ASP A 42 16.28 -4.45 -3.19
CA ASP A 42 16.12 -3.74 -1.91
C ASP A 42 15.79 -2.25 -2.08
N GLU A 43 15.53 -1.81 -3.32
CA GLU A 43 15.23 -0.43 -3.67
C GLU A 43 13.84 -0.29 -4.33
N TYR A 44 13.36 0.95 -4.43
CA TYR A 44 12.20 1.30 -5.24
C TYR A 44 12.64 1.88 -6.58
N CYS A 45 12.09 1.34 -7.66
CA CYS A 45 12.29 1.84 -9.01
C CYS A 45 11.01 2.48 -9.54
N GLY A 46 11.17 3.54 -10.35
CA GLY A 46 10.09 4.24 -11.02
C GLY A 46 10.21 4.15 -12.55
N ARG A 47 9.08 4.00 -13.26
CA ARG A 47 9.03 4.27 -14.71
C ARG A 47 7.82 5.13 -15.08
N LEU A 48 7.97 6.00 -16.08
CA LEU A 48 6.85 6.70 -16.68
C LEU A 48 5.99 5.71 -17.46
N VAL A 49 4.70 5.63 -17.12
CA VAL A 49 3.72 4.81 -17.85
C VAL A 49 2.82 5.64 -18.75
N TRP A 50 2.76 6.95 -18.52
CA TRP A 50 2.06 7.90 -19.36
C TRP A 50 2.65 9.31 -19.18
N LEU A 51 2.68 10.07 -20.28
CA LEU A 51 3.11 11.45 -20.30
C LEU A 51 2.21 12.24 -21.26
N LEU A 52 1.55 13.27 -20.76
CA LEU A 52 0.83 14.21 -21.58
C LEU A 52 1.83 15.12 -22.30
N SER A 53 1.97 14.90 -23.60
CA SER A 53 2.79 15.72 -24.48
C SER A 53 1.89 16.77 -25.12
N VAL A 54 1.89 17.99 -24.56
CA VAL A 54 1.20 19.17 -25.13
C VAL A 54 2.11 19.96 -26.04
#